data_AF-A0A6A5VNM3-F1
#
_entry.id   AF-A0A6A5VNM3-F1
#
_cell.length_a   1.000
_cell.length_b   1.000
_cell.length_c   1.000
_cell.angle_alpha   90.00
_cell.angle_beta   90.00
_cell.angle_gamma   90.00
#
_symmetry.space_group_name_H-M   'P 1'
#
loop_
_entity.id
_entity.type
_entity.pdbx_description
1 polymer ?
#
loop_
_entity_poly.entity_id
_entity_poly.type
_entity_poly.pdbx_seq_one_letter_code
_entity_poly.pdbx_strand_id
1 'polypeptide(L)'
;MEPRLLLRLLPLVLVLPYAFGDSAPAISTSAEYNTECKTCPHSLCPNTLYYSTSELLNLTCWTHGTRIISTTLWLRSTSSCYLTEYDLADTTTDYTSTLPYCGPDSEDEALTLEAATLRYKTECRICPGITCDTLAYLKEDTEVELTCWTPDGQVIIDDPYWMKTTNNCYVAQKNLYDKPDITYLDPCGPIPFLEIEKHFNENGTSEVDKRSPVRPAYLINVTVGEEYALCHSCPEEKCEVERRYVFNQEVWLQCLVDSNGTWWSETTDFCYVRNADFWQSPEGDYYRNPLCEYFEEPGSGDEDGDD
;
A
#
# COMPACT_ATOMS: atom_id res chain seq x y z
N MET A 1 3.47 -31.59 -72.55
CA MET A 1 3.02 -30.47 -73.42
C MET A 1 1.72 -29.98 -72.81
N GLU A 2 1.79 -29.04 -71.87
CA GLU A 2 0.63 -28.39 -71.24
C GLU A 2 1.00 -26.93 -70.96
N PRO A 3 0.14 -25.95 -71.28
CA PRO A 3 0.51 -24.54 -71.25
C PRO A 3 0.25 -23.91 -69.88
N ARG A 4 1.22 -23.10 -69.44
CA ARG A 4 1.16 -22.25 -68.25
C ARG A 4 0.29 -21.03 -68.52
N LEU A 5 -0.78 -20.85 -67.74
CA LEU A 5 -1.59 -19.64 -67.71
C LEU A 5 -0.96 -18.63 -66.73
N LEU A 6 -0.35 -17.58 -67.26
CA LEU A 6 0.23 -16.47 -66.48
C LEU A 6 -0.85 -15.41 -66.25
N LEU A 7 -1.49 -15.45 -65.08
CA LEU A 7 -2.44 -14.44 -64.63
C LEU A 7 -1.65 -13.25 -64.07
N ARG A 8 -1.60 -12.14 -64.83
CA ARG A 8 -1.03 -10.86 -64.37
C ARG A 8 -2.02 -10.17 -63.43
N LEU A 9 -1.74 -10.19 -62.13
CA LEU A 9 -2.38 -9.34 -61.12
C LEU A 9 -1.73 -7.95 -61.17
N LEU A 10 -2.51 -6.93 -61.55
CA LEU A 10 -2.13 -5.53 -61.36
C LEU A 10 -2.26 -5.17 -59.86
N PRO A 11 -1.28 -4.44 -59.27
CA PRO A 11 -1.43 -3.90 -57.93
C PRO A 11 -2.32 -2.66 -57.98
N LEU A 12 -3.51 -2.75 -57.39
CA LEU A 12 -4.38 -1.62 -57.13
C LEU A 12 -3.79 -0.82 -55.96
N VAL A 13 -3.10 0.28 -56.26
CA VAL A 13 -2.58 1.22 -55.24
C VAL A 13 -3.76 2.04 -54.72
N LEU A 14 -4.32 1.62 -53.59
CA LEU A 14 -5.29 2.39 -52.81
C LEU A 14 -4.58 3.59 -52.16
N VAL A 15 -4.85 4.79 -52.69
CA VAL A 15 -4.48 6.06 -52.05
C VAL A 15 -5.46 6.26 -50.89
N LEU A 16 -5.05 5.85 -49.68
CA LEU A 16 -5.77 6.16 -48.46
C LEU A 16 -5.64 7.67 -48.18
N PRO A 17 -6.75 8.40 -47.99
CA PRO A 17 -6.68 9.78 -47.53
C PRO A 17 -6.08 9.77 -46.11
N TYR A 18 -4.97 10.48 -45.93
CA TYR A 18 -4.47 10.82 -44.60
C TYR A 18 -5.53 11.69 -43.93
N ALA A 19 -6.34 11.09 -43.06
CA ALA A 19 -7.11 11.85 -42.08
C ALA A 19 -6.09 12.51 -41.15
N PHE A 20 -5.95 13.83 -41.27
CA PHE A 20 -5.36 14.64 -40.20
C PHE A 20 -6.30 14.51 -39.02
N GLY A 21 -6.01 13.57 -38.12
CA GLY A 21 -6.67 13.49 -36.83
C GLY A 21 -6.45 14.82 -36.12
N ASP A 22 -7.54 15.51 -35.84
CA ASP A 22 -7.55 16.70 -34.99
C ASP A 22 -6.88 16.30 -33.67
N SER A 23 -5.66 16.79 -33.44
CA SER A 23 -4.91 16.44 -32.24
C SER A 23 -5.72 16.99 -31.07
N ALA A 24 -6.29 16.12 -30.25
CA ALA A 24 -7.06 16.51 -29.09
C ALA A 24 -6.27 17.59 -28.31
N PRO A 25 -6.92 18.69 -27.88
CA PRO A 25 -6.24 19.75 -27.17
C PRO A 25 -5.52 19.13 -25.96
N ALA A 26 -4.21 19.32 -25.92
CA ALA A 26 -3.36 18.79 -24.86
C ALA A 26 -2.66 19.95 -24.15
N ILE A 27 -2.71 19.93 -22.82
CA ILE A 27 -1.97 20.87 -21.97
C ILE A 27 -0.74 20.15 -21.44
N SER A 28 0.43 20.74 -21.68
CA SER A 28 1.67 20.25 -21.10
C SER A 28 1.85 20.85 -19.70
N THR A 29 2.13 19.98 -18.73
CA THR A 29 2.44 20.34 -17.34
C THR A 29 3.50 19.38 -16.80
N SER A 30 3.83 19.47 -15.52
CA SER A 30 4.70 18.52 -14.82
C SER A 30 4.10 18.11 -13.49
N ALA A 31 4.50 16.95 -12.98
CA ALA A 31 4.18 16.55 -11.61
C ALA A 31 4.93 17.44 -10.60
N GLU A 32 4.24 17.96 -9.57
CA GLU A 32 4.87 18.68 -8.45
C GLU A 32 5.50 17.69 -7.47
N TYR A 33 4.78 16.61 -7.19
CA TYR A 33 5.19 15.52 -6.31
C TYR A 33 5.28 14.21 -7.12
N ASN A 34 5.90 13.18 -6.55
CA ASN A 34 5.73 11.85 -7.10
C ASN A 34 4.23 11.49 -7.06
N THR A 35 3.66 11.12 -8.20
CA THR A 35 2.23 10.95 -8.34
C THR A 35 1.87 9.69 -9.10
N GLU A 36 0.80 9.05 -8.64
CA GLU A 36 0.25 7.86 -9.24
C GLU A 36 -0.66 8.24 -10.42
N CYS A 37 -0.47 7.58 -11.57
CA CYS A 37 -1.37 7.71 -12.71
C CYS A 37 -2.31 6.50 -12.77
N LYS A 38 -3.56 6.72 -12.37
CA LYS A 38 -4.55 5.69 -12.06
C LYS A 38 -5.33 5.23 -13.29
N THR A 39 -5.84 4.00 -13.27
CA THR A 39 -6.72 3.48 -14.34
C THR A 39 -8.10 4.18 -14.38
N CYS A 40 -8.56 4.70 -13.24
CA CYS A 40 -9.77 5.50 -13.07
C CYS A 40 -9.50 6.69 -12.14
N PRO A 41 -10.35 7.74 -12.07
CA PRO A 41 -10.12 8.93 -11.23
C PRO A 41 -10.40 8.69 -9.74
N HIS A 42 -10.05 7.51 -9.20
CA HIS A 42 -10.28 7.15 -7.81
C HIS A 42 -9.00 6.65 -7.15
N SER A 43 -8.79 7.01 -5.87
CA SER A 43 -7.54 6.70 -5.14
C SER A 43 -7.27 5.20 -5.04
N LEU A 44 -8.33 4.38 -4.98
CA LEU A 44 -8.24 2.93 -4.85
C LEU A 44 -7.88 2.23 -6.15
N CYS A 45 -8.11 2.86 -7.30
CA CYS A 45 -7.80 2.25 -8.60
C CYS A 45 -6.32 1.89 -8.73
N PRO A 46 -5.99 0.81 -9.46
CA PRO A 46 -4.63 0.46 -9.80
C PRO A 46 -3.90 1.57 -10.59
N ASN A 47 -2.58 1.52 -10.54
CA ASN A 47 -1.71 2.42 -11.29
C ASN A 47 -1.46 1.85 -12.69
N THR A 48 -1.59 2.68 -13.72
CA THR A 48 -1.05 2.38 -15.05
C THR A 48 0.45 2.68 -15.09
N LEU A 49 0.85 3.80 -14.48
CA LEU A 49 2.22 4.27 -14.33
C LEU A 49 2.30 5.27 -13.17
N TYR A 50 3.47 5.82 -12.92
CA TYR A 50 3.64 6.99 -12.05
C TYR A 50 4.51 8.03 -12.74
N TYR A 51 4.42 9.28 -12.29
CA TYR A 51 5.34 10.35 -12.70
C TYR A 51 6.16 10.78 -11.49
N SER A 52 7.46 10.97 -11.72
CA SER A 52 8.34 11.53 -10.70
C SER A 52 8.20 13.06 -10.63
N THR A 53 8.61 13.68 -9.52
CA THR A 53 8.67 15.15 -9.42
C THR A 53 9.36 15.78 -10.64
N SER A 54 8.75 16.84 -11.18
CA SER A 54 9.17 17.57 -12.39
C SER A 54 9.12 16.79 -13.70
N GLU A 55 8.61 15.56 -13.72
CA GLU A 55 8.39 14.82 -14.95
C GLU A 55 7.27 15.45 -15.77
N LEU A 56 7.52 15.67 -17.06
CA LEU A 56 6.58 16.30 -17.97
C LEU A 56 5.50 15.31 -18.41
N LEU A 57 4.26 15.79 -18.46
CA LEU A 57 3.11 15.03 -18.92
C LEU A 57 2.14 15.94 -19.69
N ASN A 58 1.28 15.30 -20.49
CA ASN A 58 0.28 15.98 -21.29
C ASN A 58 -1.12 15.53 -20.88
N LEU A 59 -2.01 16.48 -20.66
CA LEU A 59 -3.38 16.28 -20.21
C LEU A 59 -4.37 16.52 -21.34
N THR A 60 -5.39 15.69 -21.47
CA THR A 60 -6.30 15.70 -22.62
C THR A 60 -7.76 16.02 -22.28
N CYS A 61 -8.21 15.69 -21.06
CA CYS A 61 -9.57 15.98 -20.60
C CYS A 61 -9.60 16.02 -19.06
N TRP A 62 -10.65 16.61 -18.49
CA TRP A 62 -10.89 16.63 -17.05
C TRP A 62 -12.09 15.77 -16.67
N THR A 63 -12.15 15.30 -15.43
CA THR A 63 -13.28 14.55 -14.87
C THR A 63 -13.40 14.74 -13.35
N HIS A 64 -14.47 14.20 -12.75
CA HIS A 64 -14.60 14.11 -11.30
C HIS A 64 -14.17 12.74 -10.77
N GLY A 65 -13.76 12.71 -9.51
CA GLY A 65 -13.25 11.51 -8.88
C GLY A 65 -13.18 11.60 -7.37
N THR A 66 -12.33 10.77 -6.75
CA THR A 66 -12.08 10.83 -5.31
C THR A 66 -11.60 12.24 -4.91
N ARG A 67 -12.11 12.76 -3.80
CA ARG A 67 -11.68 14.04 -3.27
C ARG A 67 -10.27 13.93 -2.70
N ILE A 68 -9.37 14.77 -3.19
CA ILE A 68 -8.01 14.93 -2.67
C ILE A 68 -7.90 16.34 -2.10
N ILE A 69 -7.79 16.44 -0.77
CA ILE A 69 -7.66 17.67 0.04
C ILE A 69 -8.84 18.65 -0.10
N SER A 70 -9.03 19.26 -1.26
CA SER A 70 -10.07 20.27 -1.48
C SER A 70 -10.75 20.17 -2.84
N THR A 71 -10.25 19.31 -3.73
CA THR A 71 -10.72 19.20 -5.11
C THR A 71 -11.14 17.76 -5.43
N THR A 72 -12.14 17.62 -6.29
CA THR A 72 -12.50 16.35 -6.93
C THR A 72 -12.05 16.32 -8.39
N LEU A 73 -11.21 17.27 -8.81
CA LEU A 73 -10.75 17.40 -10.19
C LEU A 73 -9.64 16.38 -10.47
N TRP A 74 -9.89 15.54 -11.47
CA TRP A 74 -8.94 14.61 -12.03
C TRP A 74 -8.73 14.90 -13.50
N LEU A 75 -7.51 14.68 -13.98
CA LEU A 75 -7.10 15.00 -15.34
C LEU A 75 -6.58 13.74 -16.01
N ARG A 76 -7.10 13.44 -17.19
CA ARG A 76 -6.64 12.30 -17.99
C ARG A 76 -5.41 12.70 -18.79
N SER A 77 -4.36 11.90 -18.71
CA SER A 77 -3.14 12.08 -19.48
C SER A 77 -3.21 11.41 -20.86
N THR A 78 -2.29 11.77 -21.76
CA THR A 78 -2.10 11.09 -23.06
C THR A 78 -1.74 9.61 -22.91
N SER A 79 -1.27 9.20 -21.73
CA SER A 79 -0.99 7.80 -21.38
C SER A 79 -2.25 7.02 -20.96
N SER A 80 -3.44 7.61 -21.11
CA SER A 80 -4.74 7.00 -20.77
C SER A 80 -4.86 6.58 -19.31
N CYS A 81 -4.36 7.41 -18.40
CA CYS A 81 -4.51 7.27 -16.96
C CYS A 81 -4.81 8.64 -16.33
N TYR A 82 -5.34 8.64 -15.11
CA TYR A 82 -5.87 9.81 -14.42
C TYR A 82 -4.93 10.24 -13.29
N LEU A 83 -4.77 11.56 -13.15
CA LEU A 83 -4.02 12.19 -12.07
C LEU A 83 -4.91 13.19 -11.35
N THR A 84 -4.69 13.36 -10.05
CA THR A 84 -5.33 14.46 -9.33
C THR A 84 -4.67 15.80 -9.72
N GLU A 85 -5.49 16.85 -9.84
CA GLU A 85 -4.99 18.22 -10.06
C GLU A 85 -3.96 18.62 -9.01
N TYR A 86 -4.14 18.18 -7.76
CA TYR A 86 -3.31 18.54 -6.61
C TYR A 86 -1.83 18.17 -6.79
N ASP A 87 -1.56 17.10 -7.54
CA ASP A 87 -0.21 16.55 -7.71
C ASP A 87 0.56 17.21 -8.85
N LEU A 88 -0.07 18.14 -9.59
CA LEU A 88 0.53 18.81 -10.72
C LEU A 88 1.10 20.16 -10.30
N ALA A 89 2.21 20.54 -10.93
CA ALA A 89 2.80 21.85 -10.70
C ALA A 89 1.73 22.93 -10.92
N ASP A 90 1.55 23.80 -9.92
CA ASP A 90 0.59 24.89 -9.94
C ASP A 90 0.81 25.74 -11.20
N THR A 91 0.00 25.43 -12.21
CA THR A 91 -0.22 26.32 -13.33
C THR A 91 -1.54 27.00 -13.01
N THR A 92 -1.55 28.33 -13.09
CA THR A 92 -2.74 29.21 -12.99
C THR A 92 -3.84 28.93 -14.04
N THR A 93 -3.79 27.74 -14.64
CA THR A 93 -4.66 27.21 -15.67
C THR A 93 -5.91 26.67 -15.02
N ASP A 94 -7.05 27.22 -15.40
CA ASP A 94 -8.33 26.56 -15.17
C ASP A 94 -8.49 25.41 -16.19
N TYR A 95 -8.19 24.19 -15.74
CA TYR A 95 -8.29 23.00 -16.57
C TYR A 95 -9.72 22.73 -17.05
N THR A 96 -10.74 23.13 -16.28
CA THR A 96 -12.15 22.84 -16.61
C THR A 96 -12.66 23.65 -17.79
N SER A 97 -12.11 24.84 -18.00
CA SER A 97 -12.42 25.70 -19.16
C SER A 97 -11.52 25.44 -20.37
N THR A 98 -10.33 24.87 -20.15
CA THR A 98 -9.34 24.66 -21.22
C THR A 98 -9.40 23.26 -21.83
N LEU A 99 -9.66 22.24 -21.02
CA LEU A 99 -9.81 20.86 -21.46
C LEU A 99 -11.30 20.49 -21.57
N PRO A 100 -11.68 19.59 -22.49
CA PRO A 100 -13.02 19.02 -22.50
C PRO A 100 -13.23 18.11 -21.28
N TYR A 101 -14.48 17.91 -20.87
CA TYR A 101 -14.85 16.87 -19.93
C TYR A 101 -14.67 15.48 -20.56
N CYS A 102 -14.10 14.52 -19.82
CA CYS A 102 -13.83 13.17 -20.30
C CYS A 102 -15.12 12.35 -20.53
N GLY A 103 -16.25 12.79 -19.98
CA GLY A 103 -17.54 12.10 -20.06
C GLY A 103 -17.88 11.35 -18.77
N PRO A 104 -19.17 11.06 -18.52
CA PRO A 104 -19.63 10.43 -17.28
C PRO A 104 -19.02 9.05 -17.05
N ASP A 105 -18.84 8.25 -18.10
CA ASP A 105 -18.23 6.91 -18.03
C ASP A 105 -16.77 6.95 -17.52
N SER A 106 -16.13 8.13 -17.48
CA SER A 106 -14.79 8.26 -16.90
C SER A 106 -14.78 8.30 -15.38
N GLU A 107 -15.94 8.53 -14.74
CA GLU A 107 -16.13 8.59 -13.29
C GLU A 107 -16.53 7.22 -12.70
N ASP A 108 -16.63 6.18 -13.55
CA ASP A 108 -16.95 4.83 -13.11
C ASP A 108 -15.75 4.20 -12.38
N GLU A 109 -15.98 3.79 -11.13
CA GLU A 109 -15.02 3.04 -10.34
C GLU A 109 -15.29 1.54 -10.46
N ALA A 110 -14.30 0.81 -10.97
CA ALA A 110 -14.34 -0.64 -11.10
C ALA A 110 -13.17 -1.24 -10.31
N LEU A 111 -13.44 -1.65 -9.07
CA LEU A 111 -12.48 -2.34 -8.21
C LEU A 111 -12.73 -3.85 -8.25
N THR A 112 -11.65 -4.61 -8.23
CA THR A 112 -11.68 -6.01 -7.82
C THR A 112 -11.62 -6.05 -6.30
N LEU A 113 -12.41 -6.90 -5.66
CA LEU A 113 -12.55 -6.94 -4.20
C LEU A 113 -12.40 -8.37 -3.68
N GLU A 114 -11.60 -8.54 -2.64
CA GLU A 114 -11.39 -9.81 -1.94
C GLU A 114 -11.40 -9.56 -0.43
N ALA A 115 -12.25 -10.29 0.30
CA ALA A 115 -12.24 -10.26 1.76
C ALA A 115 -11.06 -11.06 2.30
N ALA A 116 -10.39 -10.53 3.32
CA ALA A 116 -9.33 -11.22 4.04
C ALA A 116 -9.35 -10.88 5.53
N THR A 117 -8.67 -11.69 6.34
CA THR A 117 -8.55 -11.49 7.78
C THR A 117 -7.08 -11.50 8.17
N LEU A 118 -6.68 -10.51 8.96
CA LEU A 118 -5.33 -10.42 9.49
C LEU A 118 -5.06 -11.55 10.49
N ARG A 119 -3.96 -12.26 10.30
CA ARG A 119 -3.41 -13.23 11.25
C ARG A 119 -2.56 -12.57 12.32
N TYR A 120 -1.84 -11.50 11.98
CA TYR A 120 -0.90 -10.83 12.89
C TYR A 120 -1.27 -9.37 13.05
N LYS A 121 -0.87 -8.76 14.18
CA LYS A 121 -0.88 -7.29 14.35
C LYS A 121 -0.14 -6.68 13.18
N THR A 122 -0.75 -5.81 12.36
CA THR A 122 -0.20 -5.41 11.06
C THR A 122 -0.10 -3.90 10.91
N GLU A 123 1.03 -3.43 10.40
CA GLU A 123 1.16 -2.05 9.95
C GLU A 123 0.60 -1.89 8.54
N CYS A 124 -0.43 -1.06 8.38
CA CYS A 124 -0.95 -0.67 7.08
C CYS A 124 -0.16 0.53 6.56
N ARG A 125 0.61 0.33 5.49
CA ARG A 125 1.63 1.30 5.03
C ARG A 125 1.22 2.01 3.73
N ILE A 126 1.73 3.21 3.49
CA ILE A 126 1.40 3.97 2.25
C ILE A 126 1.94 3.33 0.97
N CYS A 127 3.01 2.54 1.08
CA CYS A 127 3.59 1.76 -0.01
C CYS A 127 4.08 0.38 0.52
N PRO A 128 4.30 -0.62 -0.37
CA PRO A 128 4.57 -2.01 0.02
C PRO A 128 6.03 -2.24 0.49
N GLY A 129 6.47 -1.53 1.53
CA GLY A 129 7.83 -1.71 2.07
C GLY A 129 7.97 -1.19 3.50
N ILE A 130 8.89 -1.76 4.27
CA ILE A 130 9.04 -1.38 5.70
C ILE A 130 9.67 0.00 5.89
N THR A 131 10.19 0.60 4.82
CA THR A 131 10.69 1.98 4.85
C THR A 131 9.60 3.01 4.56
N CYS A 132 8.41 2.57 4.12
CA CYS A 132 7.26 3.41 3.87
C CYS A 132 6.60 3.81 5.18
N ASP A 133 5.97 4.98 5.22
CA ASP A 133 5.30 5.40 6.43
C ASP A 133 4.04 4.54 6.72
N THR A 134 3.79 4.31 8.01
CA THR A 134 2.62 3.57 8.51
C THR A 134 1.43 4.52 8.62
N LEU A 135 0.33 4.19 7.94
CA LEU A 135 -0.93 4.92 7.96
C LEU A 135 -1.85 4.48 9.09
N ALA A 136 -1.81 3.19 9.44
CA ALA A 136 -2.59 2.62 10.53
C ALA A 136 -1.89 1.39 11.12
N TYR A 137 -2.17 1.10 12.39
CA TYR A 137 -1.83 -0.14 13.05
C TYR A 137 -3.12 -0.94 13.24
N LEU A 138 -3.16 -2.15 12.71
CA LEU A 138 -4.35 -3.00 12.67
C LEU A 138 -4.14 -4.21 13.58
N LYS A 139 -5.12 -4.53 14.43
CA LYS A 139 -5.06 -5.74 15.26
C LYS A 139 -5.06 -7.01 14.41
N GLU A 140 -4.55 -8.09 14.96
CA GLU A 140 -4.91 -9.43 14.52
C GLU A 140 -6.44 -9.60 14.48
N ASP A 141 -6.91 -10.55 13.68
CA ASP A 141 -8.33 -10.85 13.43
C ASP A 141 -9.14 -9.68 12.83
N THR A 142 -8.51 -8.56 12.47
CA THR A 142 -9.18 -7.48 11.73
C THR A 142 -9.56 -7.95 10.34
N GLU A 143 -10.83 -7.77 9.98
CA GLU A 143 -11.32 -7.96 8.60
C GLU A 143 -10.88 -6.78 7.72
N VAL A 144 -10.30 -7.11 6.57
CA VAL A 144 -9.88 -6.13 5.56
C VAL A 144 -10.43 -6.52 4.20
N GLU A 145 -10.74 -5.53 3.37
CA GLU A 145 -11.13 -5.74 1.98
C GLU A 145 -9.98 -5.29 1.08
N LEU A 146 -9.52 -6.20 0.22
CA LEU A 146 -8.36 -6.04 -0.64
C LEU A 146 -8.81 -5.61 -2.04
N THR A 147 -8.07 -4.69 -2.67
CA THR A 147 -8.42 -4.10 -3.97
C THR A 147 -7.47 -4.45 -5.09
N CYS A 148 -6.19 -4.67 -4.79
CA CYS A 148 -5.17 -5.05 -5.77
C CYS A 148 -3.95 -5.67 -5.07
N TRP A 149 -3.06 -6.30 -5.84
CA TRP A 149 -1.83 -6.92 -5.33
C TRP A 149 -0.57 -6.45 -6.05
N THR A 150 0.59 -6.56 -5.40
CA THR A 150 1.90 -6.31 -6.02
C THR A 150 2.97 -7.27 -5.50
N PRO A 151 3.87 -7.78 -6.36
CA PRO A 151 5.01 -8.61 -5.95
C PRO A 151 6.28 -7.78 -5.73
N ASP A 152 6.24 -6.47 -5.99
CA ASP A 152 7.42 -5.58 -5.96
C ASP A 152 7.67 -4.99 -4.57
N GLY A 153 7.01 -5.54 -3.55
CA GLY A 153 7.16 -5.12 -2.18
C GLY A 153 8.38 -5.72 -1.50
N GLN A 154 8.62 -5.28 -0.28
CA GLN A 154 9.64 -5.90 0.55
C GLN A 154 9.22 -7.33 0.97
N VAL A 155 10.17 -8.25 0.94
CA VAL A 155 9.94 -9.64 1.39
C VAL A 155 9.70 -9.69 2.90
N ILE A 156 8.56 -10.22 3.32
CA ILE A 156 8.19 -10.48 4.71
C ILE A 156 8.01 -11.99 4.87
N ILE A 157 8.88 -12.64 5.65
CA ILE A 157 8.89 -14.10 5.88
C ILE A 157 8.76 -14.92 4.57
N ASP A 158 9.73 -14.70 3.68
CA ASP A 158 9.85 -15.32 2.35
C ASP A 158 8.68 -15.05 1.38
N ASP A 159 7.83 -14.07 1.69
CA ASP A 159 6.69 -13.67 0.85
C ASP A 159 6.86 -12.22 0.34
N PRO A 160 7.00 -12.00 -0.99
CA PRO A 160 7.13 -10.66 -1.57
C PRO A 160 5.79 -9.97 -1.84
N TYR A 161 4.65 -10.65 -1.65
CA TYR A 161 3.36 -10.14 -2.07
C TYR A 161 2.77 -9.18 -1.03
N TRP A 162 2.26 -8.06 -1.52
CA TRP A 162 1.52 -7.07 -0.74
C TRP A 162 0.16 -6.81 -1.36
N MET A 163 -0.81 -6.50 -0.51
CA MET A 163 -2.21 -6.28 -0.87
C MET A 163 -2.61 -4.86 -0.49
N LYS A 164 -3.23 -4.13 -1.41
CA LYS A 164 -3.83 -2.83 -1.11
C LYS A 164 -5.21 -3.04 -0.51
N THR A 165 -5.55 -2.30 0.54
CA THR A 165 -6.85 -2.34 1.19
C THR A 165 -7.76 -1.21 0.71
N THR A 166 -9.06 -1.30 1.02
CA THR A 166 -10.03 -0.21 0.82
C THR A 166 -9.76 1.03 1.67
N ASN A 167 -8.91 0.93 2.70
CA ASN A 167 -8.37 2.06 3.45
C ASN A 167 -7.18 2.74 2.75
N ASN A 168 -6.89 2.37 1.51
CA ASN A 168 -5.81 2.91 0.68
C ASN A 168 -4.42 2.79 1.33
N CYS A 169 -4.15 1.64 1.94
CA CYS A 169 -2.85 1.29 2.49
C CYS A 169 -2.52 -0.17 2.14
N TYR A 170 -1.25 -0.55 2.28
CA TYR A 170 -0.74 -1.86 1.90
C TYR A 170 -0.46 -2.71 3.15
N VAL A 171 -0.87 -3.97 3.09
CA VAL A 171 -0.54 -5.01 4.08
C VAL A 171 0.21 -6.15 3.39
N ALA A 172 1.15 -6.77 4.07
CA ALA A 172 1.86 -7.93 3.53
C ALA A 172 0.93 -9.15 3.47
N GLN A 173 0.95 -9.91 2.38
CA GLN A 173 0.16 -11.14 2.24
C GLN A 173 0.42 -12.13 3.39
N LYS A 174 1.67 -12.15 3.87
CA LYS A 174 2.10 -13.01 4.97
C LYS A 174 1.32 -12.78 6.27
N ASN A 175 0.75 -11.59 6.41
CA ASN A 175 0.00 -11.21 7.60
C ASN A 175 -1.45 -11.65 7.54
N LEU A 176 -1.88 -12.36 6.50
CA LEU A 176 -3.24 -12.87 6.34
C LEU A 176 -3.30 -14.33 6.79
N TYR A 177 -4.47 -14.78 7.26
CA TYR A 177 -4.68 -16.20 7.57
C TYR A 177 -4.54 -17.09 6.33
N ASP A 178 -5.21 -16.67 5.25
CA ASP A 178 -5.24 -17.37 3.99
C ASP A 178 -4.63 -16.51 2.88
N LYS A 179 -4.01 -17.17 1.91
CA LYS A 179 -3.48 -16.51 0.72
C LYS A 179 -4.64 -16.04 -0.17
N PRO A 180 -4.76 -14.73 -0.48
CA PRO A 180 -5.76 -14.21 -1.41
C PRO A 180 -5.59 -14.82 -2.81
N ASP A 181 -6.69 -15.01 -3.52
CA ASP A 181 -6.68 -15.46 -4.91
C ASP A 181 -6.46 -14.28 -5.86
N ILE A 182 -5.17 -13.99 -6.03
CA ILE A 182 -4.66 -12.95 -6.92
C ILE A 182 -4.95 -13.18 -8.41
N THR A 183 -5.65 -14.25 -8.80
CA THR A 183 -6.04 -14.46 -10.20
C THR A 183 -7.22 -13.58 -10.63
N TYR A 184 -8.01 -13.09 -9.67
CA TYR A 184 -9.12 -12.17 -9.91
C TYR A 184 -8.90 -10.76 -9.33
N LEU A 185 -7.95 -10.58 -8.42
CA LEU A 185 -7.50 -9.25 -8.01
C LEU A 185 -6.58 -8.64 -9.07
N ASP A 186 -6.80 -7.37 -9.36
CA ASP A 186 -5.95 -6.64 -10.31
C ASP A 186 -4.54 -6.43 -9.72
N PRO A 187 -3.50 -6.38 -10.57
CA PRO A 187 -2.21 -5.90 -10.12
C PRO A 187 -2.30 -4.40 -9.81
N CYS A 188 -1.70 -3.94 -8.71
CA CYS A 188 -1.69 -2.53 -8.33
C CYS A 188 -0.90 -1.64 -9.30
N GLY A 189 -0.11 -2.23 -10.19
CA GLY A 189 0.80 -1.53 -11.08
C GLY A 189 2.02 -0.96 -10.35
N PRO A 190 2.78 -0.05 -10.99
CA PRO A 190 3.99 0.51 -10.41
C PRO A 190 3.64 1.54 -9.32
N ILE A 191 4.29 1.44 -8.16
CA ILE A 191 4.01 2.26 -6.98
C ILE A 191 5.22 3.18 -6.73
N PRO A 192 5.05 4.51 -6.81
CA PRO A 192 6.12 5.45 -6.50
C PRO A 192 6.37 5.55 -4.99
N PHE A 193 7.47 6.22 -4.63
CA PHE A 193 7.60 6.72 -3.26
C PHE A 193 6.62 7.88 -3.04
N LEU A 194 5.69 7.70 -2.11
CA LEU A 194 4.67 8.68 -1.73
C LEU A 194 4.99 9.31 -0.38
N GLU A 195 4.79 10.62 -0.28
CA GLU A 195 4.97 11.37 0.95
C GLU A 195 3.62 11.52 1.66
N ILE A 196 3.47 11.03 2.89
CA ILE A 196 2.20 11.15 3.64
C ILE A 196 1.69 12.59 3.67
N GLU A 197 2.59 13.56 3.85
CA GLU A 197 2.24 14.98 3.95
C GLU A 197 1.60 15.56 2.68
N LYS A 198 1.75 14.87 1.55
CA LYS A 198 1.28 15.31 0.23
C LYS A 198 0.13 14.46 -0.30
N HIS A 199 -0.01 13.23 0.18
CA HIS A 199 -0.98 12.26 -0.34
C HIS A 199 -2.07 11.91 0.68
N PHE A 200 -2.61 12.93 1.36
CA PHE A 200 -3.72 12.77 2.30
C PHE A 200 -5.01 12.39 1.57
N ASN A 201 -5.46 11.14 1.75
CA ASN A 201 -6.77 10.68 1.31
C ASN A 201 -7.81 10.90 2.41
N GLU A 202 -8.86 11.66 2.12
CA GLU A 202 -9.94 11.98 3.08
C GLU A 202 -10.93 10.81 3.30
N ASN A 203 -10.78 9.70 2.59
CA ASN A 203 -11.74 8.57 2.62
C ASN A 203 -11.33 7.38 3.50
N GLY A 204 -10.20 7.45 4.22
CA GLY A 204 -9.87 6.42 5.21
C GLY A 204 -10.80 6.51 6.42
N THR A 205 -11.55 5.45 6.70
CA THR A 205 -12.56 5.38 7.80
C THR A 205 -11.98 5.43 9.21
N SER A 206 -10.67 5.62 9.36
CA SER A 206 -9.99 5.84 10.63
C SER A 206 -9.39 7.22 10.67
N GLU A 207 -9.61 7.97 11.76
CA GLU A 207 -8.75 9.11 12.08
C GLU A 207 -7.30 8.62 12.03
N VAL A 208 -6.53 9.13 11.07
CA VAL A 208 -5.11 8.79 10.97
C VAL A 208 -4.47 9.25 12.26
N ASP A 209 -4.09 8.30 13.12
CA ASP A 209 -3.33 8.58 14.33
C ASP A 209 -1.95 9.11 13.89
N LYS A 210 -1.88 10.44 13.76
CA LYS A 210 -0.69 11.18 13.33
C LYS A 210 0.37 11.08 14.42
N ARG A 211 1.04 9.94 14.53
CA ARG A 211 2.22 9.78 15.38
C ARG A 211 3.47 10.11 14.58
N SER A 212 4.42 10.76 15.25
CA SER A 212 5.65 11.30 14.65
C SER A 212 6.44 10.21 13.90
N PRO A 213 7.10 10.52 12.76
CA PRO A 213 7.75 9.54 11.90
C PRO A 213 8.99 8.95 12.57
N VAL A 214 8.79 7.85 13.29
CA VAL A 214 9.84 7.07 13.92
C VAL A 214 9.74 5.67 13.32
N ARG A 215 10.44 5.48 12.20
CA ARG A 215 10.33 4.32 11.29
C ARG A 215 10.47 2.99 12.03
N PRO A 216 9.37 2.23 12.23
CA PRO A 216 9.44 0.95 12.90
C PRO A 216 9.92 -0.16 11.96
N ALA A 217 10.67 -1.13 12.49
CA ALA A 217 10.90 -2.41 11.84
C ALA A 217 9.86 -3.38 12.41
N TYR A 218 9.00 -3.94 11.59
CA TYR A 218 7.89 -4.81 12.00
C TYR A 218 8.10 -6.22 11.43
N LEU A 219 7.70 -7.26 12.19
CA LEU A 219 8.01 -8.66 11.91
C LEU A 219 9.50 -8.87 11.62
N ILE A 220 10.32 -8.58 12.63
CA ILE A 220 11.76 -8.87 12.57
C ILE A 220 12.03 -10.29 13.04
N ASN A 221 13.00 -10.96 12.43
CA ASN A 221 13.54 -12.21 12.95
C ASN A 221 14.65 -11.91 13.97
N VAL A 222 14.54 -12.49 15.16
CA VAL A 222 15.57 -12.48 16.19
C VAL A 222 15.97 -13.90 16.53
N THR A 223 17.09 -14.05 17.21
CA THR A 223 17.66 -15.35 17.54
C THR A 223 17.77 -15.48 19.05
N VAL A 224 17.34 -16.61 19.61
CA VAL A 224 17.50 -16.91 21.05
C VAL A 224 18.98 -16.98 21.42
N GLY A 225 19.39 -16.16 22.39
CA GLY A 225 20.77 -16.07 22.88
C GLY A 225 21.08 -16.94 24.09
N GLU A 226 20.05 -17.30 24.86
CA GLU A 226 20.15 -18.15 26.04
C GLU A 226 19.94 -19.65 25.73
N GLU A 227 20.21 -20.55 26.68
CA GLU A 227 19.95 -22.00 26.48
C GLU A 227 18.47 -22.24 26.10
N TYR A 228 17.58 -21.50 26.74
CA TYR A 228 16.15 -21.42 26.42
C TYR A 228 15.63 -20.00 26.64
N ALA A 229 14.68 -19.58 25.81
CA ALA A 229 13.83 -18.42 26.05
C ALA A 229 12.41 -18.89 26.32
N LEU A 230 11.81 -18.41 27.42
CA LEU A 230 10.44 -18.75 27.80
C LEU A 230 9.48 -17.72 27.22
N CYS A 231 8.43 -18.21 26.59
CA CYS A 231 7.35 -17.41 26.03
C CYS A 231 6.14 -17.49 26.96
N HIS A 232 5.80 -16.37 27.56
CA HIS A 232 4.77 -16.26 28.59
C HIS A 232 3.45 -15.72 28.02
N SER A 233 2.33 -16.08 28.62
CA SER A 233 1.00 -15.58 28.22
C SER A 233 0.80 -14.08 28.47
N CYS A 234 1.64 -13.45 29.29
CA CYS A 234 1.67 -12.01 29.53
C CYS A 234 3.13 -11.53 29.69
N PRO A 235 3.41 -10.22 29.62
CA PRO A 235 4.77 -9.66 29.77
C PRO A 235 5.23 -9.60 31.24
N GLU A 236 5.12 -10.72 31.97
CA GLU A 236 5.59 -10.88 33.35
C GLU A 236 6.05 -12.33 33.60
N GLU A 237 7.14 -12.52 34.35
CA GLU A 237 7.72 -13.86 34.59
C GLU A 237 6.80 -14.83 35.35
N LYS A 238 5.83 -14.31 36.12
CA LYS A 238 4.86 -15.15 36.85
C LYS A 238 3.75 -15.71 35.95
N CYS A 239 3.61 -15.21 34.73
CA CYS A 239 2.60 -15.68 33.80
C CYS A 239 2.93 -17.07 33.25
N GLU A 240 1.89 -17.78 32.80
CA GLU A 240 2.00 -19.14 32.29
C GLU A 240 2.97 -19.20 31.09
N VAL A 241 3.80 -20.25 31.05
CA VAL A 241 4.73 -20.48 29.93
C VAL A 241 3.99 -21.27 28.86
N GLU A 242 3.64 -20.58 27.77
CA GLU A 242 2.98 -21.16 26.60
C GLU A 242 3.96 -21.95 25.72
N ARG A 243 5.20 -21.46 25.64
CA ARG A 243 6.21 -22.03 24.75
C ARG A 243 7.63 -21.86 25.29
N ARG A 244 8.51 -22.77 24.85
CA ARG A 244 9.95 -22.69 25.10
C ARG A 244 10.70 -22.73 23.78
N TYR A 245 11.42 -21.66 23.49
CA TYR A 245 12.35 -21.60 22.37
C TYR A 245 13.74 -22.06 22.83
N VAL A 246 14.48 -22.73 21.95
CA VAL A 246 15.83 -23.25 22.26
C VAL A 246 16.91 -22.31 21.72
N PHE A 247 18.12 -22.41 22.26
CA PHE A 247 19.29 -21.67 21.77
C PHE A 247 19.42 -21.71 20.24
N ASN A 248 19.73 -20.56 19.64
CA ASN A 248 19.85 -20.35 18.19
C ASN A 248 18.56 -20.57 17.36
N GLN A 249 17.40 -20.74 18.01
CA GLN A 249 16.13 -20.73 17.29
C GLN A 249 15.78 -19.30 16.86
N GLU A 250 15.30 -19.16 15.61
CA GLU A 250 14.74 -17.91 15.12
C GLU A 250 13.29 -17.73 15.60
N VAL A 251 12.96 -16.51 16.01
CA VAL A 251 11.65 -16.10 16.50
C VAL A 251 11.26 -14.79 15.80
N TRP A 252 10.01 -14.70 15.36
CA TRP A 252 9.48 -13.50 14.72
C TRP A 252 8.73 -12.66 15.75
N LEU A 253 9.02 -11.35 15.78
CA LEU A 253 8.47 -10.43 16.77
C LEU A 253 7.44 -9.49 16.12
N GLN A 254 6.29 -9.32 16.77
CA GLN A 254 5.22 -8.44 16.31
C GLN A 254 5.36 -7.03 16.87
N CYS A 255 5.54 -6.89 18.19
CA CYS A 255 5.58 -5.61 18.89
C CYS A 255 6.27 -5.71 20.26
N LEU A 256 6.51 -4.57 20.91
CA LEU A 256 7.14 -4.46 22.23
C LEU A 256 6.18 -3.98 23.32
N VAL A 257 6.45 -4.42 24.55
CA VAL A 257 5.83 -3.92 25.78
C VAL A 257 6.91 -3.67 26.83
N ASP A 258 6.85 -2.53 27.52
CA ASP A 258 7.61 -2.29 28.75
C ASP A 258 6.75 -2.64 29.96
N SER A 259 7.22 -3.60 30.76
CA SER A 259 6.59 -4.03 32.00
C SER A 259 7.56 -3.83 33.16
N ASN A 260 7.33 -2.77 33.95
CA ASN A 260 8.14 -2.40 35.11
C ASN A 260 9.64 -2.20 34.78
N GLY A 261 9.96 -1.62 33.62
CA GLY A 261 11.33 -1.36 33.18
C GLY A 261 12.01 -2.59 32.52
N THR A 262 11.25 -3.65 32.27
CA THR A 262 11.70 -4.83 31.52
C THR A 262 10.98 -4.85 30.17
N TRP A 263 11.75 -4.91 29.09
CA TRP A 263 11.21 -5.02 27.74
C TRP A 263 10.87 -6.47 27.38
N TRP A 264 9.67 -6.64 26.86
CA TRP A 264 9.14 -7.89 26.33
C TRP A 264 8.76 -7.72 24.87
N SER A 265 8.93 -8.77 24.09
CA SER A 265 8.48 -8.81 22.70
C SER A 265 7.36 -9.83 22.57
N GLU A 266 6.24 -9.41 21.98
CA GLU A 266 5.21 -10.34 21.54
C GLU A 266 5.68 -11.05 20.27
N THR A 267 5.59 -12.38 20.26
CA THR A 267 6.02 -13.22 19.15
C THR A 267 4.86 -13.57 18.22
N THR A 268 5.14 -14.10 17.02
CA THR A 268 4.09 -14.64 16.12
C THR A 268 3.38 -15.89 16.65
N ASP A 269 3.80 -16.40 17.81
CA ASP A 269 3.11 -17.46 18.57
C ASP A 269 2.18 -16.88 19.66
N PHE A 270 1.92 -15.57 19.66
CA PHE A 270 1.00 -14.86 20.58
C PHE A 270 1.36 -15.01 22.06
N CYS A 271 2.65 -14.96 22.36
CA CYS A 271 3.18 -14.97 23.71
C CYS A 271 4.41 -14.05 23.79
N TYR A 272 4.79 -13.68 25.01
CA TYR A 272 5.78 -12.66 25.32
C TYR A 272 7.11 -13.28 25.77
N VAL A 273 8.21 -12.86 25.15
CA VAL A 273 9.57 -13.25 25.54
C VAL A 273 10.31 -12.03 26.05
N ARG A 274 11.12 -12.18 27.10
CA ARG A 274 11.99 -11.10 27.57
C ARG A 274 13.04 -10.80 26.52
N ASN A 275 13.23 -9.53 26.22
CA ASN A 275 14.17 -9.13 25.18
C ASN A 275 15.62 -9.53 25.48
N ALA A 276 15.98 -9.57 26.78
CA ALA A 276 17.30 -10.01 27.23
C ALA A 276 17.62 -11.49 26.91
N ASP A 277 16.62 -12.30 26.55
CA ASP A 277 16.82 -13.72 26.19
C ASP A 277 17.20 -13.88 24.70
N PHE A 278 17.20 -12.80 23.90
CA PHE A 278 17.62 -12.78 22.50
C PHE A 278 19.08 -12.29 22.33
N TRP A 279 19.72 -12.69 21.23
CA TRP A 279 21.03 -12.16 20.83
C TRP A 279 20.99 -10.68 20.46
N GLN A 280 19.90 -10.28 19.80
CA GLN A 280 19.59 -8.90 19.45
C GLN A 280 18.85 -8.25 20.61
N SER A 281 18.98 -6.93 20.78
CA SER A 281 18.14 -6.10 21.65
C SER A 281 17.04 -5.43 20.78
N PRO A 282 15.82 -5.99 20.70
CA PRO A 282 14.74 -5.44 19.87
C PRO A 282 14.32 -4.02 20.25
N GLU A 283 14.63 -3.59 21.48
CA GLU A 283 14.37 -2.25 22.01
C GLU A 283 15.50 -1.23 21.73
N GLY A 284 16.71 -1.69 21.39
CA GLY A 284 17.92 -0.84 21.39
C GLY A 284 18.82 -0.97 20.16
N ASP A 285 18.92 -2.16 19.54
CA ASP A 285 19.87 -2.47 18.47
C ASP A 285 19.42 -1.98 17.08
N TYR A 286 18.88 -0.77 17.00
CA TYR A 286 18.31 -0.15 15.78
C TYR A 286 16.98 -0.74 15.30
N TYR A 287 16.48 -1.79 15.96
CA TYR A 287 15.12 -2.24 15.80
C TYR A 287 14.20 -1.23 16.46
N ARG A 288 13.37 -0.57 15.65
CA ARG A 288 12.29 0.25 16.17
C ARG A 288 11.05 -0.61 16.09
N ASN A 289 10.92 -1.66 16.89
CA ASN A 289 9.69 -2.45 16.83
C ASN A 289 8.51 -1.57 17.31
N PRO A 290 7.31 -1.70 16.70
CA PRO A 290 6.15 -0.96 17.16
C PRO A 290 5.77 -1.39 18.58
N LEU A 291 5.17 -0.50 19.36
CA LEU A 291 4.64 -0.87 20.68
C LEU A 291 3.31 -1.61 20.51
N CYS A 292 3.03 -2.59 21.35
CA CYS A 292 1.79 -3.36 21.25
C CYS A 292 0.54 -2.49 21.48
N GLU A 293 0.66 -1.44 22.30
CA GLU A 293 -0.39 -0.42 22.49
C GLU A 293 -0.77 0.34 21.20
N TYR A 294 0.08 0.33 20.16
CA TYR A 294 -0.25 1.00 18.90
C TYR A 294 -1.33 0.27 18.13
N PHE A 295 -1.47 -1.03 18.37
CA PHE A 295 -2.49 -1.86 17.76
C PHE A 295 -3.79 -1.84 18.59
N GLU A 296 -3.78 -1.31 19.81
CA GLU A 296 -4.98 -1.24 20.65
C GLU A 296 -5.94 -0.12 20.23
N GLU A 297 -7.25 -0.31 20.45
CA GLU A 297 -8.22 0.73 20.13
C GLU A 297 -8.05 1.90 21.11
N PRO A 298 -8.03 3.15 20.64
CA PRO A 298 -7.92 4.29 21.54
C PRO A 298 -9.16 4.34 22.46
N GLY A 299 -8.95 4.04 23.74
CA GLY A 299 -10.01 4.01 24.76
C GLY A 299 -10.49 2.63 25.18
N SER A 300 -9.92 1.53 24.66
CA SER A 300 -10.17 0.17 25.18
C SER A 300 -9.32 -0.18 26.40
N GLY A 301 -8.65 0.81 27.01
CA GLY A 301 -8.03 0.61 28.32
C GLY A 301 -9.12 0.31 29.32
N ASP A 302 -9.00 -0.83 29.99
CA ASP A 302 -9.96 -1.36 30.94
C ASP A 302 -10.55 -0.24 31.81
N GLU A 303 -11.87 -0.03 31.71
CA GLU A 303 -12.66 0.57 32.78
C GLU A 303 -12.65 -0.39 33.99
N ASP A 304 -11.45 -0.64 34.55
CA ASP A 304 -11.29 -1.40 35.77
C ASP A 304 -11.68 -0.50 36.94
N GLY A 305 -12.98 -0.60 37.25
CA GLY A 305 -13.67 -0.33 38.51
C GLY A 305 -12.89 0.36 39.63
N ASP A 306 -13.16 1.65 39.79
CA ASP A 306 -13.22 2.26 41.12
C ASP A 306 -14.70 2.20 41.60
N ASP A 307 -15.02 1.15 42.37
CA ASP A 307 -16.13 1.10 43.34
C ASP A 307 -15.65 0.38 44.63
#